data_AF-A0A0C2X9W2-F1
#
_entry.id   AF-A0A0C2X9W2-F1
#
_cell.length_a   1.000
_cell.length_b   1.000
_cell.length_c   1.000
_cell.angle_alpha   90.00
_cell.angle_beta   90.00
_cell.angle_gamma   90.00
#
_symmetry.space_group_name_H-M   'P 1'
#
loop_
_entity.id
_entity.type
_entity.pdbx_description
1 polymer ?
#
loop_
_entity_poly.entity_id
_entity_poly.type
_entity_poly.pdbx_seq_one_letter_code
_entity_poly.pdbx_strand_id
1 'polypeptide(L)'
;MRRSQAAKHHSRPSIALATDELCLLREGNETNEDILRRQLLDKDRESDKTLTRVALFNQLAIRPTTEQFQAYDAERKDLELILAGSQRENERCMAELQRAKTRIQLLERELTRLAGDNWHSSLDIAPCPPFSARSSIYHRRSSTVSSIASIKGPPSHSPSPSPASVPNSARILDDSVEMGSGSNTFFADPDSTILGSSEDERSVQQNHHVHPPVQSQGVTLSQIESVRLLVLGIEQRLQTREEKLVKTMEKAENEGKKFEAFKQELTMKLDGK
;
A
#
# COMPACT_ATOMS: atom_id res chain seq x y z
N MET A 1 -38.95 -8.53 15.07
CA MET A 1 -39.66 -7.42 15.74
C MET A 1 -40.02 -6.35 14.72
N ARG A 2 -41.30 -6.17 14.39
CA ARG A 2 -41.77 -5.15 13.45
C ARG A 2 -42.07 -3.87 14.22
N ARG A 3 -41.34 -2.79 13.92
CA ARG A 3 -41.47 -1.48 14.58
C ARG A 3 -42.55 -0.68 13.83
N SER A 4 -43.70 -0.51 14.46
CA SER A 4 -44.80 0.32 13.97
C SER A 4 -44.35 1.79 13.90
N GLN A 5 -44.31 2.33 12.69
CA GLN A 5 -44.05 3.75 12.44
C GLN A 5 -45.34 4.53 12.71
N ALA A 6 -45.34 5.34 13.77
CA ALA A 6 -46.40 6.30 14.05
C ALA A 6 -46.37 7.42 12.99
N ALA A 7 -47.43 7.51 12.19
CA ALA A 7 -47.64 8.59 11.24
C ALA A 7 -47.76 9.92 12.02
N LYS A 8 -46.69 10.71 12.04
CA LYS A 8 -46.74 12.09 12.52
C LYS A 8 -47.56 12.90 11.53
N HIS A 9 -48.83 13.12 11.86
CA HIS A 9 -49.66 14.14 11.24
C HIS A 9 -48.92 15.48 11.34
N HIS A 10 -48.40 15.95 10.22
CA HIS A 10 -47.94 17.32 10.12
C HIS A 10 -49.21 18.15 10.04
N SER A 11 -49.52 18.89 11.10
CA SER A 11 -50.55 19.93 11.06
C SER A 11 -50.22 20.84 9.90
N ARG A 12 -50.97 20.69 8.81
CA ARG A 12 -50.92 21.56 7.65
C ARG A 12 -51.10 22.98 8.18
N PRO A 13 -50.13 23.90 8.04
CA PRO A 13 -50.33 25.27 8.46
C PRO A 13 -51.37 25.84 7.50
N SER A 14 -52.63 25.77 7.90
CA SER A 14 -53.70 26.50 7.27
C SER A 14 -53.32 27.97 7.43
N ILE A 15 -52.82 28.57 6.35
CA ILE A 15 -52.86 30.02 6.16
C ILE A 15 -54.34 30.34 6.06
N ALA A 16 -54.99 30.40 7.22
CA ALA A 16 -56.25 31.07 7.36
C ALA A 16 -55.89 32.55 7.23
N LEU A 17 -56.03 33.08 6.02
CA LEU A 17 -56.43 34.46 5.77
C LEU A 17 -57.78 34.66 6.48
N ALA A 18 -57.75 34.69 7.81
CA ALA A 18 -58.87 35.16 8.62
C ALA A 18 -58.91 36.66 8.39
N THR A 19 -59.71 37.05 7.41
CA THR A 19 -60.28 38.38 7.25
C THR A 19 -61.02 38.73 8.53
N ASP A 20 -60.30 39.28 9.50
CA ASP A 20 -60.88 39.89 10.71
C ASP A 20 -61.36 41.29 10.32
N GLU A 21 -62.56 41.32 9.75
CA GLU A 21 -63.31 42.55 9.59
C GLU A 21 -63.81 42.98 10.97
N LEU A 22 -63.03 43.80 11.69
CA LEU A 22 -63.49 44.93 12.51
C LEU A 22 -62.35 45.59 13.31
N CYS A 23 -61.99 46.79 12.87
CA CYS A 23 -61.78 47.96 13.73
C CYS A 23 -60.67 47.96 14.80
N LEU A 24 -59.41 47.80 14.39
CA LEU A 24 -58.34 48.66 14.91
C LEU A 24 -57.46 49.11 13.74
N LEU A 25 -57.63 50.35 13.30
CA LEU A 25 -56.76 51.07 12.38
C LEU A 25 -55.35 51.15 12.97
N ARG A 26 -54.59 50.06 12.87
CA ARG A 26 -53.15 50.11 13.07
C ARG A 26 -52.56 50.65 11.78
N GLU A 27 -52.35 51.95 11.72
CA GLU A 27 -51.53 52.60 10.71
C GLU A 27 -50.14 51.95 10.71
N GLY A 28 -49.98 51.00 9.81
CA GLY A 28 -48.78 50.20 9.62
C GLY A 28 -48.96 49.48 8.30
N ASN A 29 -48.74 50.21 7.20
CA ASN A 29 -48.96 49.77 5.81
C ASN A 29 -47.96 48.67 5.39
N GLU A 30 -47.80 47.60 6.17
CA GLU A 30 -47.17 46.39 5.67
C GLU A 30 -48.15 45.73 4.71
N THR A 31 -47.79 45.70 3.44
CA THR A 31 -48.61 45.04 2.43
C THR A 31 -48.56 43.52 2.68
N ASN A 32 -49.58 42.78 2.25
CA ASN A 32 -49.55 41.31 2.30
C ASN A 32 -48.29 40.73 1.62
N GLU A 33 -47.75 41.44 0.63
CA GLU A 33 -46.50 41.09 -0.04
C GLU A 33 -45.28 41.17 0.91
N ASP A 34 -45.21 42.18 1.78
CA ASP A 34 -44.11 42.33 2.74
C ASP A 34 -44.13 41.22 3.80
N ILE A 35 -45.32 40.80 4.23
CA ILE A 35 -45.51 39.66 5.14
C ILE A 35 -44.98 38.38 4.50
N LEU A 36 -45.29 38.13 3.22
CA LEU A 36 -44.82 36.96 2.48
C LEU A 36 -43.30 36.98 2.27
N ARG A 37 -42.71 38.13 1.95
CA ARG A 37 -41.24 38.29 1.85
C ARG A 37 -40.56 37.97 3.17
N ARG A 38 -41.12 38.43 4.29
CA ARG A 38 -40.58 38.15 5.62
C ARG A 38 -40.65 36.65 5.95
N GLN A 39 -41.79 36.02 5.69
CA GLN A 39 -41.97 34.58 5.89
C GLN A 39 -41.03 33.76 5.01
N LEU A 40 -40.81 34.16 3.75
CA LEU A 40 -39.87 33.50 2.86
C LEU A 40 -38.45 33.56 3.40
N LEU A 41 -37.99 34.74 3.83
CA LEU A 41 -36.66 34.91 4.45
C LEU A 41 -36.51 34.09 5.74
N ASP A 42 -37.55 34.01 6.56
CA ASP A 42 -37.52 33.19 7.76
C ASP A 42 -37.48 31.69 7.42
N LYS A 43 -38.18 31.27 6.35
CA LYS A 43 -38.11 29.90 5.82
C LYS A 43 -36.75 29.55 5.22
N ASP A 44 -36.11 30.47 4.50
CA ASP A 44 -34.76 30.29 3.97
C ASP A 44 -33.75 30.12 5.12
N ARG A 45 -33.85 30.95 6.17
CA ARG A 45 -33.02 30.79 7.38
C ARG A 45 -33.27 29.47 8.09
N GLU A 46 -34.51 29.00 8.16
CA GLU A 46 -34.85 27.67 8.70
C GLU A 46 -34.22 26.56 7.83
N SER A 47 -34.32 26.67 6.51
CA SER A 47 -33.73 25.76 5.54
C SER A 47 -32.21 25.66 5.73
N ASP A 48 -31.51 26.79 5.79
CA ASP A 48 -30.07 26.86 6.02
C ASP A 48 -29.65 26.19 7.33
N LYS A 49 -30.42 26.41 8.41
CA LYS A 49 -30.20 25.73 9.69
C LYS A 49 -30.36 24.22 9.56
N THR A 50 -31.36 23.75 8.82
CA THR A 50 -31.55 22.31 8.60
C THR A 50 -30.45 21.71 7.73
N LEU A 51 -30.02 22.39 6.66
CA LEU A 51 -28.90 21.98 5.82
C LEU A 51 -27.61 21.86 6.64
N THR A 52 -27.35 22.83 7.51
CA THR A 52 -26.19 22.79 8.42
C THR A 52 -26.24 21.56 9.34
N ARG A 53 -27.42 21.22 9.90
CA ARG A 53 -27.57 20.01 10.73
C ARG A 53 -27.38 18.73 9.92
N VAL A 54 -27.94 18.65 8.72
CA VAL A 54 -27.79 17.48 7.83
C VAL A 54 -26.32 17.28 7.45
N ALA A 55 -25.60 18.37 7.14
CA ALA A 55 -24.17 18.31 6.86
C ALA A 55 -23.37 17.76 8.05
N LEU A 56 -23.69 18.16 9.27
CA LEU A 56 -23.06 17.61 10.48
C LEU A 56 -23.37 16.11 10.68
N PHE A 57 -24.61 15.68 10.46
CA PHE A 57 -24.95 14.25 10.51
C PHE A 57 -24.20 13.44 9.46
N ASN A 58 -24.06 13.95 8.24
CA ASN A 58 -23.27 13.30 7.18
C ASN A 58 -21.79 13.21 7.56
N GLN A 59 -21.21 14.25 8.17
CA GLN A 59 -19.82 14.20 8.65
C GLN A 59 -19.62 13.18 9.78
N LEU A 60 -20.59 13.05 10.69
CA LEU A 60 -20.57 12.05 11.75
C LEU A 60 -20.71 10.63 11.21
N ALA A 61 -21.50 10.43 10.15
CA ALA A 61 -21.71 9.12 9.53
C ALA A 61 -20.45 8.57 8.83
N ILE A 62 -19.53 9.45 8.40
CA ILE A 62 -18.26 9.05 7.75
C ILE A 62 -17.19 8.66 8.78
N ARG A 63 -17.39 8.94 10.07
CA ARG A 63 -16.40 8.60 11.09
C ARG A 63 -16.23 7.07 11.16
N PRO A 64 -14.99 6.56 11.09
CA PRO A 64 -14.72 5.15 11.30
C PRO A 64 -15.34 4.68 12.61
N THR A 65 -15.94 3.50 12.61
CA THR A 65 -16.48 2.92 13.83
C THR A 65 -15.33 2.59 14.79
N THR A 66 -15.61 2.53 16.08
CA THR A 66 -14.62 2.13 17.09
C THR A 66 -14.05 0.74 16.82
N GLU A 67 -14.87 -0.15 16.26
CA GLU A 67 -14.47 -1.50 15.82
C GLU A 67 -13.47 -1.44 14.66
N GLN A 68 -13.67 -0.57 13.68
CA GLN A 68 -12.71 -0.37 12.58
C GLN A 68 -11.37 0.16 13.11
N PHE A 69 -11.40 1.10 14.07
CA PHE A 69 -10.17 1.62 14.67
C PHE A 69 -9.41 0.51 15.42
N GLN A 70 -10.12 -0.32 16.20
CA GLN A 70 -9.51 -1.46 16.89
C GLN A 70 -8.93 -2.50 15.91
N ALA A 71 -9.62 -2.75 14.79
CA ALA A 71 -9.12 -3.65 13.75
C ALA A 71 -7.81 -3.12 13.13
N TYR A 72 -7.73 -1.82 12.83
CA TYR A 72 -6.50 -1.21 12.34
C TYR A 72 -5.36 -1.25 13.35
N ASP A 73 -5.65 -1.05 14.64
CA ASP A 73 -4.64 -1.18 15.70
C ASP A 73 -4.14 -2.62 15.85
N ALA A 74 -5.00 -3.62 15.65
CA ALA A 74 -4.61 -5.04 15.66
C ALA A 74 -3.74 -5.38 14.44
N GLU A 75 -4.17 -4.98 13.24
CA GLU A 75 -3.40 -5.18 12.00
C GLU A 75 -2.03 -4.49 12.07
N ARG A 76 -1.96 -3.27 12.62
CA ARG A 76 -0.68 -2.58 12.82
C ARG A 76 0.28 -3.40 13.69
N LYS A 77 -0.21 -3.97 14.80
CA LYS A 77 0.60 -4.81 15.70
C LYS A 77 1.06 -6.09 15.01
N ASP A 78 0.21 -6.70 14.20
CA ASP A 78 0.56 -7.90 13.44
C ASP A 78 1.66 -7.60 12.40
N LEU A 79 1.54 -6.47 11.70
CA LEU A 79 2.57 -6.01 10.76
C LEU A 79 3.90 -5.68 11.45
N GLU A 80 3.87 -5.05 12.62
CA GLU A 80 5.06 -4.80 13.44
C GLU A 80 5.75 -6.12 13.84
N LEU A 81 4.98 -7.15 14.20
CA LEU A 81 5.52 -8.48 14.54
C LEU A 81 6.18 -9.15 13.33
N ILE A 82 5.55 -9.09 12.15
CA ILE A 82 6.11 -9.63 10.91
C ILE A 82 7.39 -8.90 10.51
N LEU A 83 7.40 -7.57 10.60
CA LEU A 83 8.57 -6.76 10.30
C LEU A 83 9.74 -7.13 11.21
N ALA A 84 9.51 -7.22 12.52
CA ALA A 84 10.53 -7.61 13.49
C ALA A 84 11.06 -9.04 13.23
N GLY A 85 10.17 -9.98 12.87
CA GLY A 85 10.55 -11.33 12.46
C GLY A 85 11.44 -11.36 11.22
N SER A 86 11.10 -10.56 10.20
CA SER A 86 11.87 -10.44 8.95
C SER A 86 13.25 -9.84 9.18
N GLN A 87 13.35 -8.80 10.01
CA GLN A 87 14.64 -8.18 10.38
C GLN A 87 15.57 -9.18 11.08
N ARG A 88 15.05 -9.93 12.07
CA ARG A 88 15.82 -10.96 12.77
C ARG A 88 16.35 -12.04 11.82
N GLU A 89 15.54 -12.44 10.83
CA GLU A 89 15.97 -13.44 9.86
C GLU A 89 17.01 -12.88 8.87
N ASN A 90 16.89 -11.62 8.47
CA ASN A 90 17.90 -10.95 7.66
C ASN A 90 19.25 -10.85 8.40
N GLU A 91 19.24 -10.49 9.69
CA GLU A 91 20.43 -10.49 10.53
C GLU A 91 21.10 -11.87 10.61
N ARG A 92 20.30 -12.94 10.77
CA ARG A 92 20.81 -14.32 10.77
C ARG A 92 21.46 -14.69 9.43
N CYS A 93 20.79 -14.37 8.32
CA CYS A 93 21.29 -14.63 6.97
C CYS A 93 22.61 -13.88 6.72
N MET A 94 22.69 -12.61 7.11
CA MET A 94 23.91 -11.82 7.02
C MET A 94 25.04 -12.43 7.86
N ALA A 95 24.76 -12.88 9.08
CA ALA A 95 25.75 -13.55 9.93
C ALA A 95 26.25 -14.87 9.31
N GLU A 96 25.36 -15.66 8.70
CA GLU A 96 25.72 -16.89 8.00
C GLU A 96 26.58 -16.63 6.76
N LEU A 97 26.23 -15.60 5.98
CA LEU A 97 27.00 -15.14 4.84
C LEU A 97 28.42 -14.73 5.26
N GLN A 98 28.57 -14.02 6.38
CA GLN A 98 29.89 -13.66 6.91
C GLN A 98 30.70 -14.89 7.33
N ARG A 99 30.10 -15.88 8.01
CA ARG A 99 30.79 -17.15 8.34
C ARG A 99 31.24 -17.89 7.08
N ALA A 100 30.40 -17.94 6.05
CA ALA A 100 30.74 -18.55 4.77
C ALA A 100 31.91 -17.83 4.10
N LYS A 101 31.90 -16.49 4.10
CA LYS A 101 33.01 -15.67 3.59
C LYS A 101 34.32 -15.94 4.33
N THR A 102 34.31 -16.01 5.67
CA THR A 102 35.50 -16.36 6.47
C THR A 102 36.01 -17.76 6.14
N ARG A 103 35.10 -18.73 5.96
CA ARG A 103 35.47 -20.09 5.56
C ARG A 103 36.12 -20.12 4.18
N ILE A 104 35.57 -19.40 3.21
CA ILE A 104 36.14 -19.27 1.86
C ILE A 104 37.56 -18.69 1.95
N GLN A 105 37.74 -17.58 2.67
CA GLN A 105 39.06 -16.95 2.85
C GLN A 105 40.09 -17.89 3.49
N LEU A 106 39.66 -18.76 4.42
CA LEU A 106 40.55 -19.75 5.02
C LEU A 106 40.97 -20.81 4.00
N LEU A 107 40.03 -21.31 3.19
CA LEU A 107 40.31 -22.27 2.13
C LEU A 107 41.21 -21.68 1.04
N GLU A 108 40.95 -20.43 0.63
CA GLU A 108 41.81 -19.69 -0.31
C GLU A 108 43.24 -19.57 0.22
N ARG A 109 43.42 -19.27 1.52
CA ARG A 109 44.75 -19.21 2.15
C ARG A 109 45.44 -20.57 2.14
N GLU A 110 44.73 -21.67 2.43
CA GLU A 110 45.30 -23.02 2.38
C GLU A 110 45.67 -23.43 0.95
N LEU A 111 44.85 -23.07 -0.04
CA LEU A 111 45.16 -23.30 -1.46
C LEU A 111 46.43 -22.53 -1.87
N THR A 112 46.53 -21.26 -1.50
CA THR A 112 47.75 -20.47 -1.70
C THR A 112 48.96 -21.10 -1.01
N ARG A 113 48.80 -21.63 0.21
CA ARG A 113 49.89 -22.29 0.95
C ARG A 113 50.37 -23.58 0.26
N LEU A 114 49.46 -24.37 -0.31
CA LEU A 114 49.77 -25.67 -0.89
C LEU A 114 50.20 -25.61 -2.37
N ALA A 115 49.58 -24.73 -3.17
CA ALA A 115 49.78 -24.65 -4.62
C ALA A 115 50.38 -23.31 -5.08
N GLY A 116 50.71 -22.40 -4.15
CA GLY A 116 51.25 -21.08 -4.45
C GLY A 116 50.18 -20.06 -4.86
N ASP A 117 50.60 -18.82 -5.11
CA ASP A 117 49.69 -17.71 -5.44
C ASP A 117 48.89 -17.93 -6.73
N ASN A 118 49.42 -18.75 -7.65
CA ASN A 118 48.81 -19.06 -8.94
C ASN A 118 48.00 -20.37 -8.93
N TRP A 119 47.48 -20.79 -7.76
CA TRP A 119 46.74 -22.05 -7.63
C TRP A 119 45.57 -22.18 -8.62
N HIS A 120 44.95 -21.07 -9.03
CA HIS A 120 43.93 -21.07 -10.08
C HIS A 120 44.45 -21.59 -11.42
N SER A 121 45.63 -21.13 -11.84
CA SER A 121 46.29 -21.56 -13.08
C SER A 121 46.87 -22.96 -12.95
N SER A 122 47.41 -23.31 -11.78
CA SER A 122 47.96 -24.65 -11.54
C SER A 122 46.88 -25.75 -11.52
N LEU A 123 45.65 -25.40 -11.15
CA LEU A 123 44.51 -26.31 -11.10
C LEU A 123 43.59 -26.19 -12.33
N ASP A 124 43.94 -25.38 -13.33
CA ASP A 124 43.09 -25.07 -14.50
C ASP A 124 41.64 -24.69 -14.12
N ILE A 125 41.46 -24.04 -12.96
CA ILE A 125 40.15 -23.60 -12.50
C ILE A 125 39.82 -22.30 -13.23
N ALA A 126 38.91 -22.39 -14.20
CA ALA A 126 38.42 -21.22 -14.92
C ALA A 126 37.93 -20.16 -13.91
N PRO A 127 38.41 -18.90 -13.99
CA PRO A 127 37.96 -17.83 -13.12
C PRO A 127 36.44 -17.76 -13.17
N CYS A 128 35.78 -18.03 -12.05
CA CYS A 128 34.34 -17.90 -12.00
C CYS A 128 34.03 -16.40 -12.17
N PRO A 129 33.29 -15.99 -13.21
CA PRO A 129 32.99 -14.58 -13.42
C PRO A 129 32.32 -14.03 -12.16
N PRO A 130 32.67 -12.81 -11.71
CA PRO A 130 32.03 -12.20 -10.54
C PRO A 130 30.53 -12.12 -10.83
N PHE A 131 29.77 -12.96 -10.14
CA PHE A 131 28.43 -13.35 -10.57
C PHE A 131 27.49 -12.13 -10.62
N SER A 132 26.82 -11.98 -11.78
CA SER A 132 25.43 -11.50 -11.84
C SER A 132 24.63 -12.20 -10.75
N ALA A 133 23.91 -11.43 -9.91
CA ALA A 133 23.09 -11.90 -8.81
C ALA A 133 21.87 -12.75 -9.24
N ARG A 134 22.10 -13.91 -9.86
CA ARG A 134 21.11 -14.98 -10.01
C ARG A 134 21.26 -15.98 -8.87
N SER A 135 20.96 -15.51 -7.67
CA SER A 135 20.73 -16.39 -6.51
C SER A 135 19.43 -17.18 -6.75
N SER A 136 19.52 -18.34 -7.42
CA SER A 136 18.40 -19.28 -7.58
C SER A 136 18.84 -20.73 -7.88
N ILE A 137 20.02 -21.18 -7.44
CA ILE A 137 20.52 -22.51 -7.86
C ILE A 137 20.78 -23.51 -6.73
N TYR A 138 20.74 -23.13 -5.45
CA TYR A 138 20.98 -24.11 -4.37
C TYR A 138 19.96 -24.11 -3.24
N HIS A 139 18.68 -24.20 -3.59
CA HIS A 139 17.75 -25.09 -2.88
C HIS A 139 17.20 -26.13 -3.85
N ARG A 140 18.11 -26.94 -4.39
CA ARG A 140 17.80 -28.25 -4.97
C ARG A 140 17.90 -29.29 -3.85
N ARG A 141 16.85 -29.42 -3.05
CA ARG A 141 16.59 -30.66 -2.30
C ARG A 141 15.72 -31.55 -3.18
N SER A 142 16.22 -32.76 -3.40
CA SER A 142 15.67 -33.91 -4.12
C SER A 142 14.15 -33.93 -4.39
N SER A 143 13.81 -34.09 -5.66
CA SER A 143 12.84 -35.11 -6.08
C SER A 143 13.23 -35.63 -7.47
N THR A 144 13.44 -36.92 -7.53
CA THR A 144 13.83 -37.76 -8.66
C THR A 144 12.67 -38.05 -9.62
N VAL A 145 12.99 -38.21 -10.93
CA VAL A 145 12.27 -38.91 -12.04
C VAL A 145 10.81 -38.49 -12.35
N SER A 146 10.35 -38.25 -13.58
CA SER A 146 10.83 -38.47 -14.96
C SER A 146 10.07 -37.55 -15.94
N SER A 147 10.72 -37.22 -17.05
CA SER A 147 10.12 -36.67 -18.27
C SER A 147 9.53 -37.77 -19.17
N ILE A 148 8.56 -37.41 -20.02
CA ILE A 148 8.10 -37.96 -21.33
C ILE A 148 6.67 -37.37 -21.52
N ALA A 149 6.18 -36.75 -22.61
CA ALA A 149 6.64 -36.52 -23.96
C ALA A 149 5.83 -35.35 -24.59
N SER A 150 6.49 -34.61 -25.49
CA SER A 150 6.04 -34.22 -26.85
C SER A 150 4.60 -33.73 -27.08
N ILE A 151 4.40 -32.42 -27.31
CA ILE A 151 3.36 -31.89 -28.24
C ILE A 151 3.90 -30.67 -29.01
N LYS A 152 3.84 -30.77 -30.34
CA LYS A 152 4.09 -29.71 -31.35
C LYS A 152 3.05 -28.58 -31.24
N GLY A 153 3.48 -27.33 -31.36
CA GLY A 153 2.61 -26.16 -31.61
C GLY A 153 3.38 -25.03 -32.32
N PRO A 154 2.77 -24.30 -33.26
CA PRO A 154 3.48 -23.42 -34.20
C PRO A 154 3.86 -22.05 -33.61
N PRO A 155 4.86 -21.36 -34.17
CA PRO A 155 5.27 -20.03 -33.71
C PRO A 155 4.41 -18.94 -34.37
N SER A 156 3.73 -18.12 -33.57
CA SER A 156 3.20 -16.83 -34.04
C SER A 156 4.08 -15.71 -33.51
N HIS A 157 4.85 -15.15 -34.43
CA HIS A 157 5.66 -13.95 -34.24
C HIS A 157 4.76 -12.72 -34.20
N SER A 158 5.10 -11.75 -33.33
CA SER A 158 4.71 -10.35 -33.49
C SER A 158 5.86 -9.47 -32.98
N PRO A 159 6.50 -8.68 -33.85
CA PRO A 159 7.59 -7.79 -33.46
C PRO A 159 7.02 -6.49 -32.90
N SER A 160 7.47 -6.10 -31.71
CA SER A 160 7.24 -4.77 -31.15
C SER A 160 8.36 -3.83 -31.61
N PRO A 161 8.05 -2.66 -32.19
CA PRO A 161 9.07 -1.70 -32.62
C PRO A 161 9.50 -0.77 -31.47
N SER A 162 10.80 -0.77 -31.19
CA SER A 162 11.47 0.22 -30.34
C SER A 162 11.60 1.57 -31.06
N PRO A 163 11.33 2.72 -30.41
CA PRO A 163 11.71 4.01 -30.96
C PRO A 163 13.16 4.38 -30.60
N ALA A 164 13.91 4.53 -31.70
CA ALA A 164 15.04 5.39 -31.98
C ALA A 164 15.69 6.25 -30.88
N SER A 165 17.00 6.02 -30.80
CA SER A 165 18.12 6.91 -30.52
C SER A 165 17.95 8.38 -30.96
N VAL A 166 18.40 9.30 -30.11
CA VAL A 166 18.61 10.73 -30.44
C VAL A 166 20.11 11.04 -30.22
N PRO A 167 20.75 11.88 -31.04
CA PRO A 167 22.20 11.89 -31.16
C PRO A 167 22.91 12.87 -30.22
N ASN A 168 24.17 12.53 -29.97
CA ASN A 168 25.23 13.38 -29.42
C ASN A 168 25.24 14.79 -30.03
N SER A 169 25.30 15.81 -29.18
CA SER A 169 25.88 17.10 -29.53
C SER A 169 26.80 17.57 -28.42
N ALA A 170 28.06 17.72 -28.79
CA ALA A 170 29.16 18.18 -27.96
C ALA A 170 28.94 19.61 -27.45
N ARG A 171 29.30 19.85 -26.18
CA ARG A 171 29.89 21.11 -25.73
C ARG A 171 31.04 20.82 -24.76
N ILE A 172 32.17 21.42 -25.11
CA ILE A 172 33.45 21.47 -24.42
C ILE A 172 33.50 22.78 -23.59
N LEU A 173 34.33 22.75 -22.54
CA LEU A 173 34.76 23.79 -21.56
C LEU A 173 33.99 23.76 -20.23
N ASP A 174 34.57 23.24 -19.14
CA ASP A 174 35.71 23.74 -18.33
C ASP A 174 35.17 24.60 -17.18
N ASP A 175 35.22 24.08 -15.95
CA ASP A 175 35.99 24.70 -14.86
C ASP A 175 36.06 23.75 -13.66
N SER A 176 37.20 23.82 -12.97
CA SER A 176 37.58 23.03 -11.81
C SER A 176 36.99 23.62 -10.52
N VAL A 177 36.91 22.80 -9.46
CA VAL A 177 37.33 23.07 -8.06
C VAL A 177 36.58 22.11 -7.10
N GLU A 178 37.33 21.09 -6.67
CA GLU A 178 37.58 20.70 -5.27
C GLU A 178 36.55 21.06 -4.17
N MET A 179 36.06 20.04 -3.43
CA MET A 179 36.24 19.86 -1.95
C MET A 179 35.15 18.98 -1.31
N GLY A 180 35.62 18.08 -0.42
CA GLY A 180 34.88 17.55 0.75
C GLY A 180 34.03 16.30 0.51
N SER A 181 34.46 15.09 0.93
CA SER A 181 34.30 14.55 2.30
C SER A 181 32.93 14.91 2.92
N GLY A 182 32.00 13.98 3.16
CA GLY A 182 32.18 12.76 3.94
C GLY A 182 31.42 12.90 5.26
N SER A 183 30.62 11.88 5.58
CA SER A 183 30.06 11.55 6.91
C SER A 183 28.72 12.16 7.35
N ASN A 184 27.73 11.26 7.37
CA ASN A 184 26.65 11.16 8.37
C ASN A 184 27.20 11.11 9.80
N THR A 185 26.49 11.73 10.75
CA THR A 185 25.95 11.23 12.06
C THR A 185 25.66 12.43 12.97
N PHE A 186 24.42 12.69 13.38
CA PHE A 186 23.76 12.15 14.59
C PHE A 186 24.28 12.75 15.91
N PHE A 187 23.42 13.55 16.58
CA PHE A 187 23.24 13.86 18.03
C PHE A 187 22.61 15.27 18.09
N ALA A 188 21.27 15.38 18.21
CA ALA A 188 20.52 15.51 19.47
C ALA A 188 20.89 16.77 20.27
N ASP A 189 19.98 17.75 20.32
CA ASP A 189 19.62 18.46 21.56
C ASP A 189 18.28 19.20 21.38
N PRO A 190 17.31 19.03 22.31
CA PRO A 190 16.07 19.79 22.35
C PRO A 190 15.97 20.59 23.65
N ASP A 191 16.35 21.87 23.67
CA ASP A 191 15.79 22.82 24.63
C ASP A 191 16.15 24.27 24.28
N SER A 192 15.15 25.10 23.99
CA SER A 192 15.17 26.51 24.41
C SER A 192 13.81 27.13 24.19
N THR A 193 13.04 27.12 25.27
CA THR A 193 11.92 28.01 25.52
C THR A 193 12.43 29.46 25.53
N ILE A 194 12.02 30.30 24.58
CA ILE A 194 12.13 31.77 24.71
C ILE A 194 10.80 32.42 24.32
N LEU A 195 10.10 32.84 25.37
CA LEU A 195 9.10 33.90 25.37
C LEU A 195 9.69 35.19 24.78
N GLY A 196 8.95 35.82 23.87
CA GLY A 196 9.26 37.14 23.36
C GLY A 196 8.04 37.76 22.70
N SER A 197 7.23 38.43 23.51
CA SER A 197 6.16 39.33 23.10
C SER A 197 6.69 40.43 22.16
N SER A 198 5.98 40.73 21.09
CA SER A 198 5.73 42.13 20.71
C SER A 198 4.61 42.21 19.68
N GLU A 199 3.69 43.12 19.99
CA GLU A 199 2.57 43.56 19.19
C GLU A 199 3.05 44.40 17.98
N ASP A 200 2.10 44.66 17.08
CA ASP A 200 2.12 45.58 15.94
C ASP A 200 2.79 45.11 14.65
N GLU A 201 1.96 44.64 13.71
CA GLU A 201 1.78 45.38 12.45
C GLU A 201 0.46 45.00 11.76
N ARG A 202 -0.45 45.98 11.68
CA ARG A 202 -1.57 45.98 10.75
C ARG A 202 -1.02 46.22 9.34
N SER A 203 -0.92 45.16 8.55
CA SER A 203 -0.80 45.27 7.10
C SER A 203 -1.90 44.48 6.41
N VAL A 204 -2.71 45.24 5.67
CA VAL A 204 -3.75 44.79 4.75
C VAL A 204 -3.10 43.99 3.63
N GLN A 205 -3.29 42.67 3.62
CA GLN A 205 -3.06 41.82 2.45
C GLN A 205 -4.25 40.89 2.23
N GLN A 206 -5.18 41.42 1.41
CA GLN A 206 -5.72 40.73 0.24
C GLN A 206 -5.77 39.19 0.33
N ASN A 207 -6.93 38.67 0.72
CA ASN A 207 -7.30 37.27 0.53
C ASN A 207 -7.30 36.93 -0.98
N HIS A 208 -6.16 36.46 -1.49
CA HIS A 208 -6.13 35.68 -2.72
C HIS A 208 -6.66 34.29 -2.40
N HIS A 209 -7.93 34.10 -2.73
CA HIS A 209 -8.56 32.79 -2.86
C HIS A 209 -7.85 32.02 -3.98
N VAL A 210 -6.82 31.25 -3.62
CA VAL A 210 -6.16 30.29 -4.52
C VAL A 210 -7.09 29.10 -4.69
N HIS A 211 -7.87 29.16 -5.76
CA HIS A 211 -8.60 28.02 -6.28
C HIS A 211 -7.56 26.98 -6.74
N PRO A 212 -7.57 25.73 -6.23
CA PRO A 212 -6.70 24.69 -6.77
C PRO A 212 -7.06 24.44 -8.23
N PRO A 213 -6.07 24.27 -9.13
CA PRO A 213 -6.32 24.06 -10.54
C PRO A 213 -7.07 22.73 -10.74
N VAL A 214 -8.21 22.81 -11.42
CA VAL A 214 -9.14 21.69 -11.72
C VAL A 214 -8.50 20.60 -12.62
N GLN A 215 -7.23 20.75 -13.02
CA GLN A 215 -6.50 19.82 -13.88
C GLN A 215 -5.92 18.60 -13.14
N SER A 216 -5.85 18.61 -11.81
CA SER A 216 -5.29 17.49 -11.01
C SER A 216 -6.25 16.28 -10.90
N GLN A 217 -7.55 16.47 -11.16
CA GLN A 217 -8.53 15.39 -11.04
C GLN A 217 -8.37 14.31 -12.11
N GLY A 218 -7.98 14.66 -13.33
CA GLY A 218 -7.73 13.68 -14.39
C GLY A 218 -6.50 12.81 -14.13
N VAL A 219 -5.43 13.40 -13.58
CA VAL A 219 -4.19 12.70 -13.24
C VAL A 219 -4.40 11.73 -12.08
N THR A 220 -5.17 12.14 -11.06
CA THR A 220 -5.50 11.28 -9.92
C THR A 220 -6.38 10.10 -10.33
N LEU A 221 -7.36 10.30 -11.22
CA LEU A 221 -8.18 9.19 -11.75
C LEU A 221 -7.36 8.16 -12.54
N SER A 222 -6.44 8.61 -13.40
CA SER A 222 -5.56 7.70 -14.15
C SER A 222 -4.60 6.90 -13.25
N GLN A 223 -4.09 7.54 -12.19
CA GLN A 223 -3.28 6.86 -11.18
C GLN A 223 -4.09 5.81 -10.40
N ILE A 224 -5.33 6.14 -10.03
CA ILE A 224 -6.25 5.19 -9.36
C ILE A 224 -6.53 3.98 -10.24
N GLU A 225 -6.77 4.18 -11.53
CA GLU A 225 -7.02 3.09 -12.49
C GLU A 225 -5.78 2.19 -12.67
N SER A 226 -4.59 2.79 -12.73
CA SER A 226 -3.32 2.07 -12.80
C SER A 226 -3.07 1.20 -11.57
N VAL A 227 -3.33 1.73 -10.37
CA VAL A 227 -3.23 0.98 -9.10
C VAL A 227 -4.25 -0.16 -9.09
N ARG A 228 -5.49 0.09 -9.55
CA ARG A 228 -6.54 -0.93 -9.61
C ARG A 228 -6.16 -2.10 -10.52
N LEU A 229 -5.60 -1.83 -11.70
CA LEU A 229 -5.10 -2.87 -12.62
C LEU A 229 -3.92 -3.64 -12.01
N LEU A 230 -3.02 -2.96 -11.30
CA LEU A 230 -1.91 -3.62 -10.62
C LEU A 230 -2.41 -4.56 -9.52
N VAL A 231 -3.34 -4.11 -8.68
CA VAL A 231 -3.95 -4.92 -7.62
C VAL A 231 -4.62 -6.16 -8.22
N LEU A 232 -5.42 -5.99 -9.26
CA LEU A 232 -6.08 -7.11 -9.96
C LEU A 232 -5.05 -8.11 -10.52
N GLY A 233 -3.95 -7.61 -11.09
CA GLY A 233 -2.88 -8.46 -11.60
C GLY A 233 -2.08 -9.17 -10.50
N ILE A 234 -1.92 -8.56 -9.33
CA ILE A 234 -1.30 -9.21 -8.16
C ILE A 234 -2.22 -10.31 -7.64
N GLU A 235 -3.52 -10.03 -7.51
CA GLU A 235 -4.54 -10.96 -7.02
C GLU A 235 -4.60 -12.22 -7.92
N GLN A 236 -4.63 -12.05 -9.24
CA GLN A 236 -4.62 -13.17 -10.18
C GLN A 236 -3.35 -14.05 -10.05
N ARG A 237 -2.18 -13.43 -9.89
CA ARG A 237 -0.92 -14.17 -9.69
C ARG A 237 -0.91 -14.91 -8.36
N LEU A 238 -1.50 -14.33 -7.33
CA LEU A 238 -1.58 -14.90 -5.99
C LEU A 238 -2.53 -16.12 -6.00
N GLN A 239 -3.71 -15.99 -6.62
CA GLN A 239 -4.66 -17.08 -6.83
C GLN A 239 -4.03 -18.26 -7.61
N THR A 240 -3.29 -17.97 -8.68
CA THR A 240 -2.59 -19.02 -9.45
C THR A 240 -1.53 -19.75 -8.62
N ARG A 241 -0.85 -19.05 -7.70
CA ARG A 241 0.13 -19.66 -6.79
C ARG A 241 -0.55 -20.49 -5.72
N GLU A 242 -1.66 -20.00 -5.17
CA GLU A 242 -2.48 -20.71 -4.20
C GLU A 242 -2.99 -22.04 -4.76
N GLU A 243 -3.57 -22.04 -5.96
CA GLU A 243 -4.02 -23.26 -6.63
C GLU A 243 -2.90 -24.29 -6.82
N LYS A 244 -1.69 -23.81 -7.15
CA LYS A 244 -0.51 -24.67 -7.27
C LYS A 244 -0.08 -25.23 -5.94
N LEU A 245 -0.08 -24.41 -4.89
CA LEU A 245 0.26 -24.84 -3.53
C LEU A 245 -0.74 -25.89 -3.01
N VAL A 246 -2.03 -25.66 -3.16
CA VAL A 246 -3.10 -26.61 -2.78
C VAL A 246 -2.88 -27.95 -3.48
N LYS A 247 -2.62 -27.95 -4.80
CA LYS A 247 -2.33 -29.19 -5.56
C LYS A 247 -1.07 -29.89 -5.07
N THR A 248 -0.01 -29.15 -4.73
CA THR A 248 1.21 -29.77 -4.19
C THR A 248 1.00 -30.34 -2.79
N MET A 249 0.18 -29.69 -1.97
CA MET A 249 -0.15 -30.15 -0.63
C MET A 249 -0.99 -31.44 -0.69
N GLU A 250 -2.01 -31.46 -1.55
CA GLU A 250 -2.83 -32.66 -1.81
C GLU A 250 -1.97 -33.84 -2.29
N LYS A 251 -1.00 -33.59 -3.18
CA LYS A 251 -0.06 -34.63 -3.63
C LYS A 251 0.81 -35.16 -2.49
N ALA A 252 1.37 -34.27 -1.67
CA ALA A 252 2.20 -34.66 -0.53
C ALA A 252 1.40 -35.45 0.53
N GLU A 253 0.16 -35.05 0.81
CA GLU A 253 -0.74 -35.79 1.70
C GLU A 253 -1.04 -37.19 1.16
N ASN A 254 -1.29 -37.32 -0.15
CA ASN A 254 -1.53 -38.61 -0.77
C ASN A 254 -0.29 -39.53 -0.74
N GLU A 255 0.91 -38.97 -0.92
CA GLU A 255 2.16 -39.72 -0.74
C GLU A 255 2.38 -40.14 0.71
N GLY A 256 2.07 -39.26 1.67
CA GLY A 256 2.09 -39.59 3.10
C GLY A 256 1.16 -40.75 3.47
N LYS A 257 -0.09 -40.73 2.96
CA LYS A 257 -1.05 -41.82 3.13
C LYS A 257 -0.54 -43.14 2.56
N LYS A 258 0.11 -43.11 1.38
CA LYS A 258 0.71 -44.31 0.78
C LYS A 258 1.86 -44.87 1.62
N PHE A 259 2.71 -43.99 2.15
CA PHE A 259 3.83 -44.41 3.01
C PHE A 259 3.33 -45.06 4.31
N GLU A 260 2.32 -44.47 4.95
CA GLU A 260 1.71 -45.06 6.15
C GLU A 260 1.06 -46.42 5.86
N ALA A 261 0.38 -46.58 4.72
CA ALA A 261 -0.15 -47.87 4.31
C ALA A 261 0.96 -48.93 4.11
N PHE A 262 2.06 -48.56 3.44
CA PHE A 262 3.21 -49.45 3.23
C PHE A 262 3.87 -49.85 4.57
N LYS A 263 3.99 -48.91 5.49
CA LYS A 263 4.52 -49.14 6.83
C LYS A 263 3.63 -50.10 7.65
N GLN A 264 2.31 -49.95 7.58
CA GLN A 264 1.37 -50.89 8.21
C GLN A 264 1.52 -52.30 7.62
N GLU A 265 1.61 -52.44 6.29
CA GLU A 265 1.82 -53.73 5.63
C GLU A 265 3.13 -54.39 6.06
N LEU A 266 4.22 -53.62 6.15
CA LEU A 266 5.52 -54.11 6.61
C LEU A 266 5.47 -54.60 8.06
N THR A 267 4.76 -53.87 8.92
CA THR A 267 4.58 -54.22 10.34
C THR A 267 3.78 -55.52 10.47
N MET A 268 2.68 -55.66 9.74
CA MET A 268 1.88 -56.91 9.73
C MET A 268 2.68 -58.12 9.21
N LYS A 269 3.59 -57.92 8.25
CA LYS A 269 4.49 -58.97 7.75
C LYS A 269 5.55 -59.41 8.76
N LEU A 270 5.98 -58.51 9.66
CA LEU A 270 6.93 -58.83 10.72
C LEU A 270 6.28 -59.58 11.87
N ASP A 271 5.08 -59.17 12.29
CA ASP A 271 4.38 -59.78 13.43
C ASP A 271 3.75 -61.15 13.09
N GLY A 272 3.65 -61.50 11.80
CA GLY A 272 3.12 -62.78 11.32
C GLY A 272 4.14 -63.92 11.19
N LYS A 273 5.39 -63.73 11.63
CA LYS A 273 6.46 -64.74 11.64
C LYS A 273 6.84 -65.11 13.08
#